data_AF-A0A7C7MJM0-F1
#
_entry.id   AF-A0A7C7MJM0-F1
#
_cell.length_a   1.000
_cell.length_b   1.000
_cell.length_c   1.000
_cell.angle_alpha   90.00
_cell.angle_beta   90.00
_cell.angle_gamma   90.00
#
_symmetry.space_group_name_H-M   'P 1'
#
loop_
_entity.id
_entity.type
_entity.pdbx_description
1 polymer ?
#
loop_
_entity_poly.entity_id
_entity_poly.type
_entity_poly.pdbx_seq_one_letter_code
_entity_poly.pdbx_strand_id
1 'polypeptide(L)'
;MKVDLKRFAKTIKSINGNSLVEFATVTALMSILAATASSKLSGLGENARAEKTMAELDKLARQAANFYQDTAINEGRGRFPGQDKYNEKIGGHADNQAILDDIEHVYDASGNITDPADFTSFIDDDAYDWVSVFGVSNLDFPKPAGATLRWDDEDETDPCNTCPEVATVGKVEWLILFGGSPLGSPYQDGHYVYQVVAGSGSGTRAQAPTLYVADIENAKDFHVIFQP
;
A
#
# COMPACT_ATOMS: atom_id res chain seq x y z
N MET A 1 70.97 -20.77 26.97
CA MET A 1 70.53 -19.40 27.30
C MET A 1 69.06 -19.46 27.72
N LYS A 2 68.78 -19.64 29.02
CA LYS A 2 67.41 -19.67 29.55
C LYS A 2 66.91 -18.23 29.58
N VAL A 3 66.24 -17.80 28.52
CA VAL A 3 65.57 -16.51 28.48
C VAL A 3 64.46 -16.54 29.53
N ASP A 4 64.54 -15.64 30.50
CA ASP A 4 63.63 -15.54 31.64
C ASP A 4 62.17 -15.34 31.19
N LEU A 5 61.41 -16.42 30.98
CA LEU A 5 59.95 -16.38 30.77
C LEU A 5 59.22 -15.60 31.89
N LYS A 6 59.80 -15.53 33.09
CA LYS A 6 59.28 -14.75 34.21
C LYS A 6 59.35 -13.23 33.99
N ARG A 7 60.27 -12.73 33.14
CA ARG A 7 60.34 -11.30 32.79
C ARG A 7 59.25 -10.92 31.80
N PHE A 8 59.03 -11.72 30.75
CA PHE A 8 57.92 -11.52 29.81
C PHE A 8 56.55 -11.63 30.49
N ALA A 9 56.38 -12.59 31.41
CA ALA A 9 55.15 -12.73 32.18
C ALA A 9 54.88 -11.52 33.11
N LYS A 10 55.91 -10.80 33.58
CA LYS A 10 55.75 -9.57 34.37
C LYS A 10 55.40 -8.34 33.52
N THR A 11 55.90 -8.26 32.29
CA THR A 11 55.56 -7.19 31.33
C THR A 11 54.11 -7.28 30.86
N ILE A 12 53.55 -8.50 30.76
CA ILE A 12 52.14 -8.73 30.43
C ILE A 12 51.21 -8.54 31.64
N LYS A 13 51.71 -8.71 32.87
CA LYS A 13 50.89 -8.76 34.10
C LYS A 13 50.74 -7.42 34.82
N SER A 14 50.89 -6.30 34.12
CA SER A 14 50.69 -4.96 34.71
C SER A 14 50.09 -3.97 33.70
N ILE A 15 48.90 -4.28 33.20
CA ILE A 15 47.94 -3.27 32.74
C ILE A 15 46.89 -3.18 33.84
N ASN A 16 47.19 -2.42 34.89
CA ASN A 16 46.30 -2.27 36.05
C ASN A 16 45.00 -1.61 35.60
N GLY A 17 43.95 -2.41 35.40
CA GLY A 17 42.51 -2.14 35.56
C GLY A 17 41.86 -1.00 34.77
N ASN A 18 42.46 0.19 34.72
CA ASN A 18 41.80 1.42 34.32
C ASN A 18 41.50 1.47 32.81
N SER A 19 42.47 1.10 31.95
CA SER A 19 42.28 1.17 30.49
C SER A 19 41.33 0.09 29.95
N LEU A 20 41.33 -1.12 30.52
CA LEU A 20 40.40 -2.18 30.10
C LEU A 20 38.96 -1.86 30.54
N VAL A 21 38.80 -1.30 31.75
CA VAL A 21 37.50 -0.87 32.25
C VAL A 21 37.00 0.35 31.46
N GLU A 22 37.84 1.33 31.13
CA GLU A 22 37.47 2.48 30.28
C GLU A 22 37.07 2.04 28.87
N PHE A 23 37.80 1.12 28.26
CA PHE A 23 37.43 0.58 26.94
C PHE A 23 36.11 -0.19 27.02
N ALA A 24 35.92 -0.99 28.07
CA ALA A 24 34.68 -1.73 28.31
C ALA A 24 33.50 -0.78 28.59
N THR A 25 33.68 0.30 29.34
CA THR A 25 32.61 1.26 29.63
C THR A 25 32.27 2.09 28.41
N VAL A 26 33.24 2.52 27.60
CA VAL A 26 32.95 3.21 26.32
C VAL A 26 32.25 2.27 25.35
N THR A 27 32.70 1.02 25.23
CA THR A 27 32.05 0.02 24.38
C THR A 27 30.64 -0.27 24.87
N ALA A 28 30.43 -0.40 26.19
CA ALA A 28 29.12 -0.60 26.79
C ALA A 28 28.21 0.62 26.54
N LEU A 29 28.69 1.84 26.77
CA LEU A 29 27.91 3.06 26.55
C LEU A 29 27.55 3.24 25.07
N MET A 30 28.52 3.03 24.16
CA MET A 30 28.25 3.08 22.72
C MET A 30 27.30 1.97 22.28
N SER A 31 27.37 0.78 22.88
CA SER A 31 26.42 -0.30 22.59
C SER A 31 25.01 0.03 23.06
N ILE A 32 24.86 0.69 24.21
CA ILE A 32 23.57 1.13 24.75
C ILE A 32 23.01 2.29 23.90
N LEU A 33 23.86 3.24 23.50
CA LEU A 33 23.47 4.33 22.62
C LEU A 33 23.09 3.83 21.22
N ALA A 34 23.85 2.90 20.65
CA ALA A 34 23.52 2.26 19.38
C ALA A 34 22.20 1.49 19.48
N ALA A 35 22.00 0.71 20.54
CA ALA A 35 20.75 -0.03 20.74
C ALA A 35 19.51 0.88 20.86
N THR A 36 19.62 2.01 21.58
CA THR A 36 18.52 2.97 21.72
C THR A 36 18.32 3.85 20.48
N ALA A 37 19.39 4.17 19.74
CA ALA A 37 19.29 4.85 18.46
C ALA A 37 18.69 3.94 17.38
N SER A 38 19.04 2.65 17.35
CA SER A 38 18.48 1.69 16.40
C SER A 38 16.97 1.51 16.57
N SER A 39 16.45 1.41 17.80
CA SER A 39 15.00 1.31 18.01
C SER A 39 14.27 2.59 17.61
N LYS A 40 14.85 3.77 17.90
CA LYS A 40 14.26 5.05 17.47
C LYS A 40 14.34 5.26 15.96
N LEU A 41 15.43 4.86 15.32
CA LEU A 41 15.61 4.91 13.87
C LEU A 41 14.65 3.96 13.16
N SER A 42 14.36 2.79 13.75
CA SER A 42 13.35 1.86 13.24
C SER A 42 11.97 2.51 13.23
N GLY A 43 11.56 3.18 14.31
CA GLY A 43 10.28 3.89 14.35
C GLY A 43 10.21 5.09 13.40
N LEU A 44 11.32 5.82 13.20
CA LEU A 44 11.39 6.88 12.20
C LEU A 44 11.31 6.33 10.77
N GLY A 45 11.94 5.17 10.51
CA GLY A 45 11.88 4.48 9.24
C GLY A 45 10.46 4.00 8.91
N GLU A 46 9.73 3.51 9.90
CA GLU A 46 8.33 3.08 9.73
C GLU A 46 7.42 4.27 9.38
N ASN A 47 7.52 5.37 10.14
CA ASN A 47 6.75 6.58 9.85
C ASN A 47 7.07 7.15 8.46
N ALA A 48 8.33 7.12 8.04
CA ALA A 48 8.73 7.59 6.71
C ALA A 48 8.17 6.70 5.58
N ARG A 49 8.03 5.39 5.80
CA ARG A 49 7.36 4.48 4.85
C ARG A 49 5.87 4.76 4.79
N ALA A 50 5.22 4.90 5.94
CA ALA A 50 3.81 5.26 6.04
C ALA A 50 3.50 6.58 5.31
N GLU A 51 4.29 7.63 5.56
CA GLU A 51 4.16 8.93 4.87
C GLU A 51 4.35 8.80 3.36
N LYS A 52 5.31 7.98 2.92
CA LYS A 52 5.54 7.74 1.50
C LYS A 52 4.36 7.00 0.87
N THR A 53 3.85 5.94 1.51
CA THR A 53 2.68 5.19 1.02
C THR A 53 1.48 6.12 0.85
N MET A 54 1.18 6.95 1.84
CA MET A 54 0.09 7.93 1.74
C MET A 54 0.31 8.94 0.61
N ALA A 55 1.54 9.43 0.44
CA ALA A 55 1.84 10.36 -0.64
C ALA A 55 1.70 9.72 -2.03
N GLU A 56 2.02 8.43 -2.19
CA GLU A 56 1.79 7.71 -3.46
C GLU A 56 0.30 7.42 -3.69
N LEU A 57 -0.46 7.04 -2.66
CA LEU A 57 -1.93 6.90 -2.73
C LEU A 57 -2.62 8.20 -3.13
N ASP A 58 -2.18 9.33 -2.58
CA ASP A 58 -2.67 10.65 -2.95
C ASP A 58 -2.37 11.00 -4.42
N LYS A 59 -1.21 10.58 -4.94
CA LYS A 59 -0.90 10.75 -6.36
C LYS A 59 -1.83 9.89 -7.23
N LEU A 60 -2.11 8.64 -6.82
CA LEU A 60 -3.07 7.77 -7.50
C LEU A 60 -4.45 8.41 -7.57
N ALA A 61 -4.97 8.88 -6.44
CA ALA A 61 -6.27 9.57 -6.38
C ALA A 61 -6.31 10.83 -7.26
N ARG A 62 -5.24 11.64 -7.27
CA ARG A 62 -5.15 12.84 -8.11
C ARG A 62 -5.10 12.53 -9.61
N GLN A 63 -4.36 11.49 -10.01
CA GLN A 63 -4.32 11.09 -11.42
C GLN A 63 -5.66 10.51 -11.87
N ALA A 64 -6.30 9.72 -11.02
CA ALA A 64 -7.66 9.24 -11.27
C ALA A 64 -8.67 10.39 -11.39
N ALA A 65 -8.54 11.44 -10.57
CA ALA A 65 -9.37 12.64 -10.70
C ALA A 65 -9.17 13.34 -12.04
N ASN A 66 -7.93 13.49 -12.51
CA ASN A 66 -7.65 14.08 -13.83
C ASN A 66 -8.27 13.22 -14.94
N PHE A 67 -8.11 11.91 -14.88
CA PHE A 67 -8.71 10.97 -15.84
C PHE A 67 -10.24 11.06 -15.86
N TYR A 68 -10.87 11.17 -14.70
CA TYR A 68 -12.32 11.37 -14.58
C TYR A 68 -12.76 12.67 -15.27
N GLN A 69 -12.00 13.77 -15.13
CA GLN A 69 -12.33 15.02 -15.80
C GLN A 69 -12.13 14.94 -17.32
N ASP A 70 -11.04 14.30 -17.78
CA ASP A 70 -10.76 14.13 -19.21
C ASP A 70 -11.82 13.26 -19.89
N THR A 71 -12.23 12.16 -19.25
CA THR A 71 -13.32 11.30 -19.72
C THR A 71 -14.67 12.01 -19.63
N ALA A 72 -14.92 12.82 -18.60
CA ALA A 72 -16.12 13.65 -18.51
C ALA A 72 -16.24 14.65 -19.68
N ILE A 73 -15.13 15.20 -20.14
CA ILE A 73 -15.09 16.13 -21.29
C ILE A 73 -15.25 15.35 -22.61
N ASN A 74 -14.52 14.26 -22.80
CA ASN A 74 -14.46 13.54 -24.07
C ASN A 74 -15.67 12.61 -24.30
N GLU A 75 -16.11 11.92 -23.25
CA GLU A 75 -17.18 10.92 -23.29
C GLU A 75 -18.51 11.46 -22.73
N GLY A 76 -18.50 12.69 -22.20
CA GLY A 76 -19.68 13.38 -21.64
C GLY A 76 -20.05 12.97 -20.21
N ARG A 77 -19.45 11.88 -19.70
CA ARG A 77 -19.53 11.44 -18.30
C ARG A 77 -18.19 10.88 -17.86
N GLY A 78 -17.75 11.24 -16.67
CA GLY A 78 -16.47 10.76 -16.15
C GLY A 78 -16.55 9.31 -15.72
N ARG A 79 -15.47 8.57 -15.98
CA ARG A 79 -15.23 7.21 -15.50
C ARG A 79 -13.85 7.13 -14.87
N PHE A 80 -13.64 6.11 -14.03
CA PHE A 80 -12.33 5.83 -13.47
C PHE A 80 -11.53 4.84 -14.34
N PRO A 81 -10.20 4.77 -14.18
CA PRO A 81 -9.39 3.80 -14.91
C PRO A 81 -9.86 2.37 -14.64
N GLY A 82 -9.91 1.54 -15.69
CA GLY A 82 -10.41 0.17 -15.64
C GLY A 82 -11.94 0.03 -15.70
N GLN A 83 -12.68 1.15 -15.73
CA GLN A 83 -14.14 1.11 -15.93
C GLN A 83 -14.44 1.23 -17.41
N ASP A 84 -15.25 0.33 -17.94
CA ASP A 84 -15.80 0.48 -19.29
C ASP A 84 -16.87 1.58 -19.30
N LYS A 85 -17.61 1.73 -18.18
CA LYS A 85 -18.66 2.74 -18.02
C LYS A 85 -18.83 3.25 -16.59
N TYR A 86 -19.33 4.48 -16.46
CA TYR A 86 -19.59 5.13 -15.15
C TYR A 86 -20.55 4.37 -14.22
N ASN A 87 -21.42 3.51 -14.77
CA ASN A 87 -22.41 2.73 -14.02
C ASN A 87 -21.99 1.29 -13.78
N GLU A 88 -20.75 0.96 -14.06
CA GLU A 88 -20.17 -0.36 -13.81
C GLU A 88 -19.19 -0.26 -12.65
N LYS A 89 -19.17 -1.31 -11.84
CA LYS A 89 -18.28 -1.41 -10.69
C LYS A 89 -16.98 -2.06 -11.12
N ILE A 90 -15.91 -1.79 -10.37
CA ILE A 90 -14.66 -2.55 -10.46
C ILE A 90 -14.48 -3.26 -9.14
N GLY A 91 -14.19 -4.56 -9.20
CA GLY A 91 -14.03 -5.42 -8.02
C GLY A 91 -15.32 -6.15 -7.61
N GLY A 92 -15.27 -6.80 -6.45
CA GLY A 92 -16.36 -7.64 -5.95
C GLY A 92 -17.58 -6.85 -5.45
N HIS A 93 -17.35 -5.76 -4.71
CA HIS A 93 -18.41 -5.07 -3.98
C HIS A 93 -19.14 -4.03 -4.83
N ALA A 94 -20.47 -4.01 -4.69
CA ALA A 94 -21.34 -3.07 -5.40
C ALA A 94 -21.70 -1.83 -4.56
N ASP A 95 -21.55 -1.91 -3.23
CA ASP A 95 -22.02 -0.91 -2.29
C ASP A 95 -20.84 -0.32 -1.52
N ASN A 96 -20.85 1.00 -1.32
CA ASN A 96 -19.85 1.70 -0.48
C ASN A 96 -19.74 1.08 0.92
N GLN A 97 -20.86 0.65 1.49
CA GLN A 97 -20.86 0.12 2.85
C GLN A 97 -20.14 -1.24 2.96
N ALA A 98 -20.18 -2.07 1.91
CA ALA A 98 -19.44 -3.33 1.90
C ALA A 98 -17.93 -3.09 1.81
N ILE A 99 -17.51 -2.12 0.98
CA ILE A 99 -16.10 -1.74 0.85
C ILE A 99 -15.56 -1.15 2.17
N LEU A 100 -16.36 -0.34 2.85
CA LEU A 100 -16.00 0.21 4.14
C LEU A 100 -15.92 -0.87 5.22
N ASP A 101 -16.72 -1.94 5.12
CA ASP A 101 -16.68 -3.10 6.02
C ASP A 101 -15.37 -3.87 5.85
N ASP A 102 -14.88 -4.02 4.61
CA ASP A 102 -13.58 -4.65 4.37
C ASP A 102 -12.42 -3.87 5.00
N ILE A 103 -12.48 -2.54 4.98
CA ILE A 103 -11.38 -1.64 5.36
C ILE A 103 -11.44 -1.26 6.84
N GLU A 104 -12.62 -0.96 7.36
CA GLU A 104 -12.83 -0.39 8.70
C GLU A 104 -13.68 -1.32 9.57
N HIS A 105 -13.27 -1.46 10.83
CA HIS A 105 -14.10 -2.15 11.80
C HIS A 105 -15.34 -1.31 12.11
N VAL A 106 -16.53 -1.88 12.00
CA VAL A 106 -17.75 -1.20 12.42
C VAL A 106 -17.88 -1.31 13.93
N TYR A 107 -17.82 -0.17 14.63
CA TYR A 107 -18.01 -0.08 16.07
C TYR A 107 -19.45 0.32 16.44
N ASP A 108 -19.99 -0.29 17.49
CA ASP A 108 -21.24 0.18 18.10
C ASP A 108 -21.05 1.52 18.83
N ALA A 109 -22.16 2.17 19.21
CA ALA A 109 -22.13 3.41 19.99
C ALA A 109 -21.50 3.25 21.40
N SER A 110 -21.18 2.02 21.82
CA SER A 110 -20.53 1.68 23.09
C SER A 110 -19.05 1.33 22.93
N GLY A 111 -18.50 1.39 21.72
CA GLY A 111 -17.09 1.11 21.41
C GLY A 111 -16.74 -0.38 21.26
N ASN A 112 -17.70 -1.28 21.13
CA ASN A 112 -17.45 -2.68 20.81
C ASN A 112 -17.44 -2.89 19.29
N ILE A 113 -16.57 -3.79 18.81
CA ILE A 113 -16.54 -4.20 17.41
C ILE A 113 -17.80 -5.03 17.14
N THR A 114 -18.68 -4.49 16.29
CA THR A 114 -19.88 -5.18 15.79
C THR A 114 -19.60 -5.95 14.51
N ASP A 115 -18.70 -5.44 13.68
CA ASP A 115 -18.15 -6.14 12.51
C ASP A 115 -16.64 -5.89 12.45
N PRO A 116 -15.79 -6.93 12.54
CA PRO A 116 -14.37 -6.76 12.28
C PRO A 116 -14.13 -6.46 10.81
N ALA A 117 -13.07 -5.71 10.50
CA ALA A 117 -12.68 -5.55 9.10
C ALA A 117 -12.28 -6.93 8.54
N ASP A 118 -12.84 -7.32 7.40
CA ASP A 118 -12.58 -8.65 6.81
C ASP A 118 -11.28 -8.66 6.00
N PHE A 119 -10.82 -7.50 5.52
CA PHE A 119 -9.56 -7.36 4.78
C PHE A 119 -8.42 -6.87 5.69
N THR A 120 -7.93 -7.76 6.57
CA THR A 120 -6.85 -7.44 7.52
C THR A 120 -5.46 -7.82 7.03
N SER A 121 -5.39 -8.75 6.07
CA SER A 121 -4.15 -9.34 5.59
C SER A 121 -4.22 -9.59 4.08
N PHE A 122 -3.06 -9.50 3.43
CA PHE A 122 -2.90 -9.77 2.00
C PHE A 122 -3.29 -11.20 1.57
N ILE A 123 -3.48 -12.13 2.51
CA ILE A 123 -3.81 -13.56 2.28
C ILE A 123 -5.31 -13.82 2.43
N ASP A 124 -6.09 -12.86 2.94
CA ASP A 124 -7.51 -13.08 3.22
C ASP A 124 -8.29 -13.32 1.91
N ASP A 125 -9.30 -14.18 1.94
CA ASP A 125 -10.06 -14.56 0.74
C ASP A 125 -10.75 -13.35 0.10
N ASP A 126 -11.10 -12.34 0.91
CA ASP A 126 -11.71 -11.07 0.49
C ASP A 126 -10.75 -10.17 -0.30
N ALA A 127 -9.44 -10.50 -0.34
CA ALA A 127 -8.49 -9.86 -1.27
C ALA A 127 -8.91 -10.04 -2.73
N TYR A 128 -9.70 -11.06 -3.05
CA TYR A 128 -10.20 -11.31 -4.40
C TYR A 128 -11.21 -10.25 -4.86
N ASP A 129 -11.80 -9.48 -3.95
CA ASP A 129 -12.72 -8.42 -4.32
C ASP A 129 -12.01 -7.12 -4.72
N TRP A 130 -10.71 -7.03 -4.42
CA TRP A 130 -9.83 -5.93 -4.73
C TRP A 130 -9.03 -6.14 -6.01
N VAL A 131 -8.95 -5.08 -6.83
CA VAL A 131 -8.30 -5.11 -8.14
C VAL A 131 -6.94 -4.42 -8.06
N SER A 132 -5.92 -4.97 -8.72
CA SER A 132 -4.58 -4.40 -8.68
C SER A 132 -4.42 -3.21 -9.61
N VAL A 133 -3.89 -2.08 -9.11
CA VAL A 133 -3.69 -0.84 -9.89
C VAL A 133 -2.78 -1.03 -11.10
N PHE A 134 -1.65 -1.73 -10.92
CA PHE A 134 -0.69 -1.94 -12.02
C PHE A 134 -0.72 -3.37 -12.58
N GLY A 135 -1.62 -4.22 -12.11
CA GLY A 135 -1.71 -5.62 -12.51
C GLY A 135 -0.88 -6.58 -11.65
N VAL A 136 -1.29 -7.84 -11.64
CA VAL A 136 -0.77 -8.90 -10.76
C VAL A 136 0.59 -9.45 -11.25
N SER A 137 0.86 -9.31 -12.55
CA SER A 137 1.99 -9.93 -13.26
C SER A 137 3.14 -8.97 -13.58
N ASN A 138 3.16 -7.77 -13.00
CA ASN A 138 4.23 -6.80 -13.25
C ASN A 138 5.59 -7.27 -12.72
N LEU A 139 6.61 -7.14 -13.57
CA LEU A 139 7.99 -7.52 -13.24
C LEU A 139 8.65 -6.58 -12.23
N ASP A 140 8.26 -5.30 -12.21
CA ASP A 140 8.87 -4.30 -11.33
C ASP A 140 8.30 -4.36 -9.89
N PHE A 141 6.99 -4.66 -9.77
CA PHE A 141 6.28 -4.80 -8.50
C PHE A 141 5.33 -5.99 -8.59
N PRO A 142 5.84 -7.23 -8.40
CA PRO A 142 5.00 -8.40 -8.41
C PRO A 142 4.13 -8.43 -7.16
N LYS A 143 2.92 -8.97 -7.29
CA LYS A 143 2.05 -9.26 -6.15
C LYS A 143 2.81 -10.10 -5.10
N PRO A 144 2.65 -9.85 -3.79
CA PRO A 144 3.23 -10.70 -2.76
C PRO A 144 2.81 -12.16 -2.91
N ALA A 145 3.73 -13.05 -2.54
CA ALA A 145 3.52 -14.48 -2.66
C ALA A 145 2.39 -14.95 -1.72
N GLY A 146 1.28 -15.40 -2.30
CA GLY A 146 0.13 -15.93 -1.55
C GLY A 146 -1.09 -15.02 -1.54
N ALA A 147 -0.99 -13.77 -2.00
CA ALA A 147 -2.18 -12.92 -2.08
C ALA A 147 -3.16 -13.42 -3.14
N THR A 148 -4.46 -13.32 -2.87
CA THR A 148 -5.56 -13.79 -3.72
C THR A 148 -6.22 -12.64 -4.49
N LEU A 149 -5.46 -11.59 -4.83
CA LEU A 149 -5.97 -10.45 -5.60
C LEU A 149 -6.64 -10.85 -6.92
N ARG A 150 -7.73 -10.16 -7.26
CA ARG A 150 -8.40 -10.29 -8.55
C ARG A 150 -7.45 -9.97 -9.69
N TRP A 151 -7.57 -10.74 -10.77
CA TRP A 151 -6.87 -10.42 -12.01
C TRP A 151 -7.59 -9.26 -12.70
N ASP A 152 -6.89 -8.13 -12.88
CA ASP A 152 -7.27 -7.03 -13.79
C ASP A 152 -6.61 -7.20 -15.17
N ASP A 153 -6.14 -8.41 -15.46
CA ASP A 153 -5.33 -8.69 -16.65
C ASP A 153 -6.19 -8.97 -17.89
N GLU A 154 -7.50 -9.10 -17.72
CA GLU A 154 -8.49 -9.36 -18.76
C GLU A 154 -9.59 -8.31 -18.67
N ASP A 155 -9.93 -7.73 -19.82
CA ASP A 155 -11.13 -6.92 -20.00
C ASP A 155 -12.33 -7.85 -19.79
N GLU A 156 -13.06 -7.68 -18.69
CA GLU A 156 -14.33 -8.35 -18.42
C GLU A 156 -15.41 -7.68 -19.29
N THR A 157 -15.29 -7.85 -20.61
CA THR A 157 -16.14 -7.20 -21.60
C THR A 157 -17.55 -7.80 -21.52
N ASP A 158 -18.37 -7.28 -20.62
CA ASP A 158 -19.81 -7.43 -20.77
C ASP A 158 -20.19 -6.69 -22.07
N PRO A 159 -20.97 -7.28 -22.99
CA PRO A 159 -21.25 -6.67 -24.28
C PRO A 159 -22.07 -5.39 -24.13
N CYS A 160 -21.39 -4.26 -23.94
CA CYS A 160 -22.00 -2.94 -23.81
C CYS A 160 -21.84 -2.17 -25.13
N ASN A 161 -22.99 -1.92 -25.77
CA ASN A 161 -23.09 -1.26 -27.08
C ASN A 161 -22.64 0.22 -27.08
N THR A 162 -22.21 0.76 -25.95
CA THR A 162 -21.76 2.16 -25.77
C THR A 162 -20.36 2.28 -25.19
N CYS A 163 -19.67 1.16 -24.95
CA CYS A 163 -18.33 1.19 -24.38
C CYS A 163 -17.28 1.47 -25.46
N PRO A 164 -16.10 1.96 -25.06
CA PRO A 164 -15.00 2.16 -26.00
C PRO A 164 -14.64 0.85 -26.72
N GLU A 165 -14.35 0.91 -28.02
CA GLU A 165 -13.89 -0.27 -28.79
C GLU A 165 -12.50 -0.78 -28.35
N VAL A 166 -11.78 0.01 -27.56
CA VAL A 166 -10.46 -0.33 -27.03
C VAL A 166 -10.64 -0.94 -25.65
N ALA A 167 -10.07 -2.13 -25.45
CA ALA A 167 -10.14 -2.84 -24.18
C ALA A 167 -9.68 -1.94 -23.02
N THR A 168 -10.60 -1.65 -22.10
CA THR A 168 -10.45 -0.77 -20.94
C THR A 168 -9.75 -1.50 -19.80
N VAL A 169 -8.57 -2.06 -20.10
CA VAL A 169 -7.79 -2.80 -19.11
C VAL A 169 -7.19 -1.83 -18.10
N GLY A 170 -7.58 -1.95 -16.83
CA GLY A 170 -7.21 -1.01 -15.77
C GLY A 170 -5.70 -0.78 -15.66
N LYS A 171 -4.89 -1.86 -15.69
CA LYS A 171 -3.42 -1.74 -15.64
C LYS A 171 -2.83 -0.86 -16.74
N VAL A 172 -3.42 -0.87 -17.94
CA VAL A 172 -2.90 -0.11 -19.09
C VAL A 172 -3.24 1.36 -18.94
N GLU A 173 -4.48 1.67 -18.56
CA GLU A 173 -4.92 3.04 -18.31
C GLU A 173 -4.14 3.66 -17.14
N TRP A 174 -3.96 2.93 -16.04
CA TRP A 174 -3.12 3.35 -14.92
C TRP A 174 -1.67 3.57 -15.37
N LEU A 175 -1.07 2.65 -16.14
CA LEU A 175 0.31 2.82 -16.60
C LEU A 175 0.50 4.05 -17.50
N ILE A 176 -0.47 4.35 -18.36
CA ILE A 176 -0.46 5.55 -19.22
C ILE A 176 -0.50 6.82 -18.38
N LEU A 177 -1.33 6.86 -17.33
CA LEU A 177 -1.43 8.00 -16.41
C LEU A 177 -0.11 8.29 -15.68
N PHE A 178 0.71 7.27 -15.44
CA PHE A 178 2.04 7.40 -14.84
C PHE A 178 3.19 7.46 -15.86
N GLY A 179 2.88 7.66 -17.14
CA GLY A 179 3.90 7.83 -18.19
C GLY A 179 4.78 6.59 -18.41
N GLY A 180 4.26 5.39 -18.13
CA GLY A 180 4.98 4.13 -18.35
C GLY A 180 5.77 3.62 -17.16
N SER A 181 5.73 4.29 -15.99
CA SER A 181 6.45 3.85 -14.78
C SER A 181 5.46 3.49 -13.67
N PRO A 182 5.36 2.22 -13.24
CA PRO A 182 4.48 1.85 -12.14
C PRO A 182 4.99 2.42 -10.81
N LEU A 183 4.05 2.73 -9.90
CA LEU A 183 4.36 3.04 -8.52
C LEU A 183 4.27 1.77 -7.68
N GLY A 184 5.19 1.61 -6.73
CA GLY A 184 5.22 0.47 -5.83
C GLY A 184 5.27 0.89 -4.37
N SER A 185 4.67 0.07 -3.52
CA SER A 185 4.71 0.25 -2.07
C SER A 185 6.15 0.15 -1.55
N PRO A 186 6.54 0.93 -0.53
CA PRO A 186 7.83 0.78 0.14
C PRO A 186 7.90 -0.47 1.04
N TYR A 187 6.78 -1.16 1.26
CA TYR A 187 6.69 -2.39 2.05
C TYR A 187 7.08 -3.62 1.20
N GLN A 188 7.54 -4.69 1.86
CA GLN A 188 7.95 -5.91 1.13
C GLN A 188 6.75 -6.69 0.59
N ASP A 189 5.67 -6.70 1.36
CA ASP A 189 4.42 -7.38 1.02
C ASP A 189 3.32 -6.40 0.59
N GLY A 190 3.66 -5.10 0.44
CA GLY A 190 2.74 -4.05 0.03
C GLY A 190 2.49 -4.01 -1.48
N HIS A 191 1.27 -3.65 -1.85
CA HIS A 191 0.80 -3.57 -3.24
C HIS A 191 -0.41 -2.65 -3.31
N TYR A 192 -0.46 -1.81 -4.33
CA TYR A 192 -1.59 -0.89 -4.50
C TYR A 192 -2.77 -1.59 -5.16
N VAL A 193 -3.91 -1.50 -4.49
CA VAL A 193 -5.20 -2.01 -4.94
C VAL A 193 -6.21 -0.90 -5.01
N TYR A 194 -7.21 -1.08 -5.87
CA TYR A 194 -8.31 -0.17 -6.02
C TYR A 194 -9.62 -0.91 -6.21
N GLN A 195 -10.70 -0.23 -5.86
CA GLN A 195 -12.06 -0.67 -6.08
C GLN A 195 -12.91 0.54 -6.44
N VAL A 196 -13.91 0.34 -7.29
CA VAL A 196 -14.77 1.44 -7.74
C VAL A 196 -16.23 1.09 -7.58
N VAL A 197 -16.94 1.91 -6.84
CA VAL A 197 -18.40 1.86 -6.73
C VAL A 197 -19.01 2.58 -7.92
N ALA A 198 -19.92 1.89 -8.61
CA ALA A 198 -20.63 2.43 -9.76
C ALA A 198 -21.41 3.71 -9.40
N GLY A 199 -21.31 4.71 -10.28
CA GLY A 199 -22.20 5.86 -10.24
C GLY A 199 -23.62 5.47 -10.64
N SER A 200 -24.62 6.18 -10.12
CA SER A 200 -26.02 5.88 -10.41
C SER A 200 -26.79 7.12 -10.84
N GLY A 201 -27.89 6.92 -11.57
CA GLY A 201 -28.83 7.99 -11.92
C GLY A 201 -28.53 8.78 -13.20
N SER A 202 -29.41 9.73 -13.50
CA SER A 202 -29.38 10.56 -14.70
C SER A 202 -29.92 11.97 -14.42
N GLY A 203 -29.45 12.96 -15.20
CA GLY A 203 -29.84 14.36 -15.04
C GLY A 203 -29.41 14.94 -13.68
N THR A 204 -30.32 15.61 -13.00
CA THR A 204 -30.07 16.28 -11.70
C THR A 204 -29.92 15.33 -10.51
N ARG A 205 -30.12 14.01 -10.71
CA ARG A 205 -29.94 12.95 -9.70
C ARG A 205 -28.78 12.03 -10.05
N ALA A 206 -27.86 12.48 -10.91
CA ALA A 206 -26.65 11.73 -11.23
C ALA A 206 -25.69 11.77 -10.04
N GLN A 207 -25.28 10.60 -9.57
CA GLN A 207 -24.26 10.40 -8.56
C GLN A 207 -23.00 9.90 -9.26
N ALA A 208 -21.88 10.58 -9.00
CA ALA A 208 -20.60 10.17 -9.53
C ALA A 208 -20.14 8.85 -8.89
N PRO A 209 -19.37 8.02 -9.62
CA PRO A 209 -18.71 6.86 -9.04
C PRO A 209 -17.77 7.29 -7.90
N THR A 210 -17.48 6.36 -6.99
CA THR A 210 -16.53 6.58 -5.88
C THR A 210 -15.37 5.59 -6.02
N LEU A 211 -14.15 6.11 -5.97
CA LEU A 211 -12.91 5.35 -6.03
C LEU A 211 -12.36 5.12 -4.62
N TYR A 212 -11.97 3.88 -4.35
CA TYR A 212 -11.25 3.47 -3.16
C TYR A 212 -9.88 2.98 -3.62
N VAL A 213 -8.82 3.52 -3.03
CA VAL A 213 -7.44 3.06 -3.28
C VAL A 213 -6.81 2.74 -1.94
N ALA A 214 -6.17 1.59 -1.83
CA ALA A 214 -5.54 1.13 -0.61
C ALA A 214 -4.21 0.41 -0.87
N ASP A 215 -3.40 0.29 0.18
CA ASP A 215 -2.24 -0.60 0.20
C ASP A 215 -2.58 -1.89 0.97
N ILE A 216 -2.34 -3.05 0.36
CA ILE A 216 -2.67 -4.36 0.97
C ILE A 216 -1.85 -4.68 2.22
N GLU A 217 -0.73 -3.99 2.46
CA GLU A 217 0.03 -4.15 3.70
C GLU A 217 -0.85 -3.81 4.92
N ASN A 218 -1.69 -2.77 4.79
CA ASN A 218 -2.66 -2.37 5.80
C ASN A 218 -3.70 -1.43 5.15
N ALA A 219 -4.78 -2.01 4.63
CA ALA A 219 -5.82 -1.24 3.97
C ALA A 219 -6.55 -0.29 4.94
N LYS A 220 -6.67 -0.68 6.21
CA LYS A 220 -7.31 0.12 7.26
C LYS A 220 -6.62 1.46 7.45
N ASP A 221 -5.30 1.46 7.65
CA ASP A 221 -4.56 2.69 7.91
C ASP A 221 -4.16 3.39 6.62
N PHE A 222 -3.93 2.65 5.52
CA PHE A 222 -3.47 3.19 4.24
C PHE A 222 -4.55 3.09 3.16
N HIS A 223 -5.58 3.92 3.25
CA HIS A 223 -6.58 4.08 2.20
C HIS A 223 -6.87 5.54 1.87
N VAL A 224 -7.34 5.77 0.65
CA VAL A 224 -7.85 7.05 0.17
C VAL A 224 -9.18 6.80 -0.53
N ILE A 225 -10.20 7.55 -0.11
CA ILE A 225 -11.52 7.57 -0.74
C ILE A 225 -11.62 8.84 -1.56
N PHE A 226 -11.96 8.70 -2.84
CA PHE A 226 -12.12 9.82 -3.76
C PHE A 226 -13.50 9.79 -4.42
N GLN A 227 -14.25 10.88 -4.24
CA GLN A 227 -15.51 11.14 -4.94
C GLN A 227 -15.45 12.54 -5.58
N PRO A 228 -15.68 12.66 -6.90
CA PRO A 228 -15.61 13.93 -7.62
C PRO A 228 -16.87 14.79 -7.51
#